data_AF-A0A2D5ATG6-F1
#
_entry.id   AF-A0A2D5ATG6-F1
#
_cell.length_a   1.000
_cell.length_b   1.000
_cell.length_c   1.000
_cell.angle_alpha   90.00
_cell.angle_beta   90.00
_cell.angle_gamma   90.00
#
_symmetry.space_group_name_H-M   'P 1'
#
loop_
_entity.id
_entity.type
_entity.pdbx_description
1 polymer ?
#
loop_
_entity_poly.entity_id
_entity_poly.type
_entity_poly.pdbx_seq_one_letter_code
_entity_poly.pdbx_strand_id
1 'polypeptide(L)'
;MLRGLLPSLVALLTLSALAQARDVVCVTVTGTVDFNGIPFPPLSGATPGGPMEMSFLIDSTVFVNSTSFPTRGYPIDTSSFLMTIDGISVGLQSPFPGTPYFVLRDNDPAVDGFFIANNVDFPNGLATDQPGNLGQFVDDFSVTYTGATLSSLDVLGALGSYDFTGLSVFNWTLNDGPFMPLGGLFANMTIETLSAPVPGLPTAGLLGLGALVALSGTIVLRRRALLSAATALLQNQRPI
;
A
#
# COMPACT_ATOMS: atom_id res chain seq x y z
N MET A 1 -0.49 -57.43 -54.14
CA MET A 1 -0.72 -55.98 -53.87
C MET A 1 -1.16 -55.83 -52.42
N LEU A 2 -0.21 -55.66 -51.49
CA LEU A 2 -0.48 -55.42 -50.06
C LEU A 2 -0.25 -53.94 -49.78
N ARG A 3 -1.30 -53.19 -49.44
CA ARG A 3 -1.21 -51.78 -49.02
C ARG A 3 -0.92 -51.75 -47.52
N GLY A 4 0.30 -51.32 -47.16
CA GLY A 4 0.70 -51.06 -45.78
C GLY A 4 0.12 -49.73 -45.29
N LEU A 5 -0.66 -49.78 -44.22
CA LEU A 5 -1.14 -48.63 -43.45
C LEU A 5 -0.15 -48.38 -42.31
N LEU A 6 0.62 -47.28 -42.39
CA LEU A 6 1.42 -46.76 -41.29
C LEU A 6 0.51 -45.89 -40.39
N PRO A 7 0.40 -46.17 -39.09
CA PRO A 7 -0.25 -45.27 -38.16
C PRO A 7 0.71 -44.13 -37.79
N SER A 8 0.35 -42.89 -38.15
CA SER A 8 1.00 -41.68 -37.67
C SER A 8 0.74 -41.52 -36.17
N LEU A 9 1.79 -41.76 -35.37
CA LEU A 9 1.80 -41.49 -33.93
C LEU A 9 1.94 -39.98 -33.73
N VAL A 10 0.83 -39.28 -33.45
CA VAL A 10 0.84 -37.88 -33.04
C VAL A 10 1.20 -37.83 -31.56
N ALA A 11 2.45 -37.50 -31.25
CA ALA A 11 2.88 -37.21 -29.89
C ALA A 11 2.32 -35.84 -29.46
N LEU A 12 1.26 -35.88 -28.65
CA LEU A 12 0.66 -34.68 -28.04
C LEU A 12 1.61 -34.20 -26.92
N LEU A 13 2.52 -33.27 -27.22
CA LEU A 13 3.27 -32.55 -26.19
C LEU A 13 2.30 -31.67 -25.40
N THR A 14 1.83 -32.16 -24.26
CA THR A 14 1.17 -31.34 -23.25
C THR A 14 2.22 -30.46 -22.59
N LEU A 15 2.47 -29.29 -23.19
CA LEU A 15 3.22 -28.21 -22.55
C LEU A 15 2.39 -27.76 -21.35
N SER A 16 2.72 -28.30 -20.17
CA SER A 16 2.15 -27.81 -18.92
C SER A 16 2.72 -26.41 -18.73
N ALA A 17 1.96 -25.39 -19.14
CA ALA A 17 2.25 -24.02 -18.75
C ALA A 17 2.24 -24.02 -17.22
N LEU A 18 3.42 -23.91 -16.62
CA LEU A 18 3.54 -23.58 -15.21
C LEU A 18 2.81 -22.26 -15.06
N ALA A 19 1.61 -22.29 -14.47
CA ALA A 19 0.94 -21.08 -14.05
C ALA A 19 1.92 -20.40 -13.10
N GLN A 20 2.55 -19.34 -13.57
CA GLN A 20 3.46 -18.56 -12.74
C GLN A 20 2.61 -18.08 -11.56
N ALA A 21 3.05 -18.43 -10.36
CA ALA A 21 2.33 -18.04 -9.16
C ALA A 21 2.17 -16.52 -9.19
N ARG A 22 0.93 -16.07 -9.06
CA ARG A 22 0.58 -14.66 -8.98
C ARG A 22 1.07 -14.13 -7.64
N ASP A 23 2.14 -13.34 -7.65
CA ASP A 23 2.64 -12.72 -6.43
C ASP A 23 1.78 -11.50 -6.10
N VAL A 24 0.94 -11.66 -5.07
CA VAL A 24 0.18 -10.56 -4.49
C VAL A 24 1.12 -9.77 -3.60
N VAL A 25 1.21 -8.46 -3.84
CA VAL A 25 2.04 -7.54 -3.06
C VAL A 25 1.14 -6.73 -2.14
N CYS A 26 1.50 -6.65 -0.87
CA CYS A 26 0.89 -5.76 0.10
C CYS A 26 1.76 -4.52 0.25
N VAL A 27 1.13 -3.35 0.15
CA VAL A 27 1.75 -2.06 0.46
C VAL A 27 1.11 -1.54 1.73
N THR A 28 1.94 -1.13 2.70
CA THR A 28 1.48 -0.50 3.94
C THR A 28 2.26 0.79 4.16
N VAL A 29 1.57 1.91 4.30
CA VAL A 29 2.11 3.23 4.63
C VAL A 29 1.67 3.57 6.05
N THR A 30 2.59 4.07 6.86
CA THR A 30 2.35 4.44 8.27
C THR A 30 2.85 5.86 8.55
N GLY A 31 2.20 6.52 9.49
CA GLY A 31 2.48 7.90 9.87
C GLY A 31 1.70 8.32 11.12
N THR A 32 1.61 9.63 11.32
CA THR A 32 0.79 10.25 12.38
C THR A 32 0.02 11.44 11.84
N VAL A 33 -1.16 11.71 12.39
CA VAL A 33 -1.93 12.93 12.07
C VAL A 33 -1.11 14.16 12.47
N ASP A 34 -0.84 15.06 11.53
CA ASP A 34 -0.25 16.37 11.80
C ASP A 34 -1.33 17.34 12.28
N PHE A 35 -2.39 17.45 11.47
CA PHE A 35 -3.55 18.28 11.75
C PHE A 35 -4.82 17.63 11.20
N ASN A 36 -5.96 17.95 11.81
CA ASN A 36 -7.29 17.55 11.34
C ASN A 36 -8.30 18.67 11.61
N GLY A 37 -8.89 19.18 10.54
CA GLY A 37 -9.95 20.19 10.53
C GLY A 37 -11.24 19.68 9.89
N ILE A 38 -11.37 18.37 9.63
CA ILE A 38 -12.60 17.77 9.10
C ILE A 38 -13.66 17.82 10.20
N PRO A 39 -14.79 18.53 10.02
CA PRO A 39 -15.74 18.78 11.11
C PRO A 39 -16.84 17.72 11.23
N PHE A 40 -16.91 16.75 10.30
CA PHE A 40 -17.98 15.76 10.25
C PHE A 40 -17.44 14.31 10.26
N PRO A 41 -18.27 13.33 10.68
CA PRO A 41 -17.90 11.92 10.70
C PRO A 41 -17.61 11.34 9.30
N PRO A 42 -16.92 10.19 9.22
CA PRO A 42 -16.26 9.51 10.33
C PRO A 42 -14.99 10.20 10.85
N LEU A 43 -14.26 10.96 10.02
CA LEU A 43 -12.92 11.45 10.37
C LEU A 43 -12.86 12.65 11.32
N SER A 44 -13.99 13.26 11.70
CA SER A 44 -14.00 14.31 12.73
C SER A 44 -13.44 13.89 14.09
N GLY A 45 -13.35 12.57 14.35
CA GLY A 45 -12.81 12.04 15.60
C GLY A 45 -11.28 11.91 15.64
N ALA A 46 -10.58 12.02 14.51
CA ALA A 46 -9.13 11.83 14.48
C ALA A 46 -8.38 13.00 15.12
N THR A 47 -7.42 12.69 15.98
CA THR A 47 -6.66 13.69 16.74
C THR A 47 -5.22 13.88 16.24
N PRO A 48 -4.66 15.11 16.26
CA PRO A 48 -3.23 15.32 16.03
C PRO A 48 -2.36 14.44 16.93
N GLY A 49 -1.34 13.80 16.33
CA GLY A 49 -0.50 12.80 16.97
C GLY A 49 -1.08 11.37 16.98
N GLY A 50 -2.34 11.19 16.56
CA GLY A 50 -2.94 9.87 16.37
C GLY A 50 -2.26 9.09 15.24
N PRO A 51 -2.27 7.74 15.29
CA PRO A 51 -1.65 6.92 14.24
C PRO A 51 -2.41 7.04 12.91
N MET A 52 -1.68 7.06 11.80
CA MET A 52 -2.23 6.93 10.45
C MET A 52 -1.63 5.71 9.76
N GLU A 53 -2.47 4.93 9.10
CA GLU A 53 -2.08 3.76 8.33
C GLU A 53 -2.91 3.69 7.05
N MET A 54 -2.29 3.39 5.92
CA MET A 54 -2.95 3.06 4.66
C MET A 54 -2.39 1.73 4.17
N SER A 55 -3.25 0.79 3.80
CA SER A 55 -2.84 -0.50 3.24
C SER A 55 -3.71 -0.90 2.06
N PHE A 56 -3.13 -1.63 1.11
CA PHE A 56 -3.82 -2.19 -0.04
C PHE A 56 -3.00 -3.30 -0.69
N LEU A 57 -3.67 -4.08 -1.54
CA LEU A 57 -3.07 -5.16 -2.32
C LEU A 57 -3.01 -4.79 -3.80
N ILE A 58 -1.94 -5.23 -4.45
CA ILE A 58 -1.72 -5.15 -5.90
C ILE A 58 -1.23 -6.50 -6.43
N ASP A 59 -1.39 -6.70 -7.73
CA ASP A 59 -0.86 -7.85 -8.45
C ASP A 59 0.40 -7.46 -9.20
N SER A 60 1.53 -8.10 -8.90
CA SER A 60 2.82 -7.80 -9.52
C SER A 60 2.85 -8.03 -11.04
N THR A 61 1.92 -8.83 -11.57
CA THR A 61 1.84 -9.18 -12.99
C THR A 61 0.89 -8.29 -13.80
N VAL A 62 0.08 -7.46 -13.13
CA VAL A 62 -0.86 -6.55 -13.78
C VAL A 62 -0.41 -5.12 -13.57
N PHE A 63 0.02 -4.48 -14.65
CA PHE A 63 0.52 -3.12 -14.60
C PHE A 63 0.30 -2.36 -15.90
N VAL A 64 0.38 -1.04 -15.83
CA VAL A 64 0.35 -0.12 -16.97
C VAL A 64 1.59 0.77 -16.88
N ASN A 65 2.39 0.79 -17.94
CA ASN A 65 3.49 1.75 -18.07
C ASN A 65 2.94 3.08 -18.60
N SER A 66 3.45 4.19 -18.09
CA SER A 66 3.23 5.48 -18.74
C SER A 66 3.91 5.53 -20.12
N THR A 67 3.30 6.24 -21.05
CA THR A 67 3.91 6.54 -22.36
C THR A 67 4.74 7.83 -22.35
N SER A 68 4.65 8.61 -21.27
CA SER A 68 5.15 9.97 -21.18
C SER A 68 6.25 10.12 -20.12
N PHE A 69 6.18 9.33 -19.05
CA PHE A 69 7.08 9.38 -17.90
C PHE A 69 7.62 7.98 -17.60
N PRO A 70 8.80 7.84 -16.94
CA PRO A 70 9.30 6.56 -16.47
C PRO A 70 8.57 6.16 -15.18
N THR A 71 7.27 5.90 -15.32
CA THR A 71 6.39 5.48 -14.24
C THR A 71 5.63 4.21 -14.63
N ARG A 72 5.30 3.39 -13.62
CA ARG A 72 4.49 2.19 -13.77
C ARG A 72 3.44 2.12 -12.68
N GLY A 73 2.18 2.04 -13.09
CA GLY A 73 1.05 1.85 -12.18
C GLY A 73 0.64 0.39 -12.06
N TYR A 74 0.42 -0.04 -10.83
CA TYR A 74 -0.16 -1.33 -10.48
C TYR A 74 -1.59 -1.11 -9.96
N PRO A 75 -2.62 -1.69 -10.60
CA PRO A 75 -4.00 -1.52 -10.14
C PRO A 75 -4.17 -2.00 -8.70
N ILE A 76 -4.72 -1.12 -7.87
CA ILE A 76 -5.10 -1.43 -6.50
C ILE A 76 -6.39 -2.27 -6.54
N ASP A 77 -6.40 -3.38 -5.81
CA ASP A 77 -7.63 -4.09 -5.48
C ASP A 77 -8.46 -3.20 -4.55
N THR A 78 -9.51 -2.58 -5.09
CA THR A 78 -10.35 -1.62 -4.38
C THR A 78 -10.98 -2.17 -3.12
N SER A 79 -11.23 -3.49 -3.06
CA SER A 79 -11.80 -4.14 -1.89
C SER A 79 -10.80 -4.35 -0.75
N SER A 80 -9.51 -4.24 -1.07
CA SER A 80 -8.41 -4.40 -0.11
C SER A 80 -7.91 -3.06 0.46
N PHE A 81 -8.29 -1.93 -0.14
CA PHE A 81 -7.85 -0.63 0.32
C PHE A 81 -8.47 -0.26 1.65
N LEU A 82 -7.63 0.07 2.62
CA LEU A 82 -8.04 0.50 3.94
C LEU A 82 -7.09 1.59 4.45
N MET A 83 -7.65 2.75 4.78
CA MET A 83 -6.96 3.79 5.53
C MET A 83 -7.55 3.87 6.93
N THR A 84 -6.71 3.79 7.96
CA THR A 84 -7.09 3.91 9.36
C THR A 84 -6.40 5.13 9.97
N ILE A 85 -7.19 6.07 10.49
CA ILE A 85 -6.72 7.30 11.11
C ILE A 85 -7.25 7.31 12.54
N ASP A 86 -6.35 7.21 13.52
CA ASP A 86 -6.69 7.18 14.95
C ASP A 86 -7.74 6.09 15.29
N GLY A 87 -7.64 4.93 14.62
CA GLY A 87 -8.57 3.81 14.75
C GLY A 87 -9.87 3.94 13.94
N ILE A 88 -10.06 5.03 13.20
CA ILE A 88 -11.21 5.27 12.32
C ILE A 88 -10.86 4.81 10.92
N SER A 89 -11.61 3.85 10.39
CA SER A 89 -11.36 3.28 9.06
C SER A 89 -12.19 3.97 7.97
N VAL A 90 -11.54 4.23 6.83
CA VAL A 90 -12.15 4.76 5.60
C VAL A 90 -11.58 3.98 4.41
N GLY A 91 -12.45 3.55 3.50
CA GLY A 91 -12.08 2.89 2.25
C GLY A 91 -11.99 3.87 1.07
N LEU A 92 -11.78 3.34 -0.13
CA LEU A 92 -12.00 4.11 -1.36
C LEU A 92 -13.48 4.33 -1.60
N GLN A 93 -13.81 5.41 -2.30
CA GLN A 93 -15.16 5.67 -2.78
C GLN A 93 -15.76 4.42 -3.44
N SER A 94 -16.97 4.02 -3.04
CA SER A 94 -17.68 2.88 -3.63
C SER A 94 -19.02 3.26 -4.31
N PRO A 95 -19.22 2.95 -5.61
CA PRO A 95 -18.24 2.39 -6.55
C PRO A 95 -17.15 3.42 -6.91
N PHE A 96 -15.92 2.94 -7.13
CA PHE A 96 -14.81 3.81 -7.53
C PHE A 96 -14.93 4.19 -9.02
N PRO A 97 -14.82 5.48 -9.40
CA PRO A 97 -15.13 5.95 -10.76
C PRO A 97 -14.07 5.61 -11.84
N GLY A 98 -13.10 4.73 -11.54
CA GLY A 98 -12.00 4.38 -12.44
C GLY A 98 -11.14 3.23 -11.92
N THR A 99 -9.85 3.22 -12.28
CA THR A 99 -8.87 2.28 -11.73
C THR A 99 -7.89 3.04 -10.85
N PRO A 100 -7.84 2.76 -9.53
CA PRO A 100 -6.82 3.31 -8.66
C PRO A 100 -5.50 2.57 -8.88
N TYR A 101 -4.39 3.31 -8.88
CA TYR A 101 -3.05 2.76 -9.06
C TYR A 101 -2.15 3.10 -7.88
N PHE A 102 -1.30 2.15 -7.53
CA PHE A 102 -0.03 2.41 -6.85
C PHE A 102 1.05 2.55 -7.92
N VAL A 103 1.74 3.68 -7.93
CA VAL A 103 2.65 4.03 -9.01
C VAL A 103 4.08 4.10 -8.50
N LEU A 104 4.97 3.37 -9.16
CA LEU A 104 6.42 3.51 -9.02
C LEU A 104 6.92 4.55 -10.02
N ARG A 105 7.85 5.38 -9.58
CA ARG A 105 8.57 6.37 -10.39
C ARG A 105 10.06 6.11 -10.27
N ASP A 106 10.74 5.99 -11.39
CA ASP A 106 12.18 5.73 -11.47
C ASP A 106 12.85 6.83 -12.29
N ASN A 107 13.68 7.64 -11.63
CA ASN A 107 14.55 8.66 -12.21
C ASN A 107 13.85 9.75 -13.06
N ASP A 108 12.79 10.40 -12.53
CA ASP A 108 12.10 11.49 -13.24
C ASP A 108 11.88 12.75 -12.38
N PRO A 109 12.36 13.94 -12.80
CA PRO A 109 13.49 14.18 -13.70
C PRO A 109 14.85 13.94 -13.03
N ALA A 110 14.87 13.44 -11.77
CA ALA A 110 16.07 12.99 -11.05
C ALA A 110 15.75 12.29 -9.71
N VAL A 111 14.51 11.84 -9.50
CA VAL A 111 14.07 11.24 -8.23
C VAL A 111 13.31 9.95 -8.49
N ASP A 112 13.46 9.03 -7.54
CA ASP A 112 12.63 7.84 -7.44
C ASP A 112 11.49 8.09 -6.47
N GLY A 113 10.41 7.32 -6.56
CA GLY A 113 9.32 7.51 -5.62
C GLY A 113 8.13 6.63 -5.85
N PHE A 114 7.13 6.90 -5.01
CA PHE A 114 5.87 6.18 -4.96
C PHE A 114 4.74 7.17 -4.78
N PHE A 115 3.61 6.92 -5.42
CA PHE A 115 2.39 7.69 -5.21
C PHE A 115 1.15 6.87 -5.51
N ILE A 116 -0.01 7.36 -5.07
CA ILE A 116 -1.31 6.83 -5.47
C ILE A 116 -2.00 7.82 -6.40
N ALA A 117 -2.70 7.31 -7.41
CA ALA A 117 -3.35 8.14 -8.42
C ALA A 117 -4.43 7.37 -9.19
N ASN A 118 -5.32 8.10 -9.85
CA ASN A 118 -6.30 7.55 -10.79
C ASN A 118 -5.73 7.38 -12.22
N ASN A 119 -4.44 7.66 -12.40
CA ASN A 119 -3.67 7.53 -13.63
C ASN A 119 -2.23 7.10 -13.26
N VAL A 120 -1.35 6.98 -14.25
CA VAL A 120 0.03 6.52 -14.04
C VAL A 120 1.09 7.61 -14.20
N ASP A 121 0.70 8.83 -14.56
CA ASP A 121 1.63 9.90 -14.94
C ASP A 121 1.98 10.82 -13.77
N PHE A 122 0.97 11.21 -12.96
CA PHE A 122 1.14 12.21 -11.92
C PHE A 122 0.33 11.89 -10.65
N PRO A 123 0.83 12.31 -9.47
CA PRO A 123 0.06 12.21 -8.24
C PRO A 123 -1.17 13.12 -8.32
N ASN A 124 -2.34 12.53 -8.16
CA ASN A 124 -3.59 13.26 -8.04
C ASN A 124 -4.56 12.63 -7.04
N GLY A 125 -4.07 11.69 -6.25
CA GLY A 125 -4.77 11.03 -5.18
C GLY A 125 -5.92 10.13 -5.60
N LEU A 126 -6.59 9.56 -4.59
CA LEU A 126 -7.72 8.64 -4.75
C LEU A 126 -8.92 9.11 -3.92
N ALA A 127 -10.12 9.12 -4.52
CA ALA A 127 -11.33 9.44 -3.78
C ALA A 127 -11.64 8.39 -2.70
N THR A 128 -11.90 8.84 -1.49
CA THR A 128 -12.23 8.02 -0.32
C THR A 128 -13.75 7.96 -0.10
N ASP A 129 -14.20 7.09 0.80
CA ASP A 129 -15.59 7.05 1.26
C ASP A 129 -15.95 8.15 2.28
N GLN A 130 -15.00 9.04 2.64
CA GLN A 130 -15.28 10.19 3.49
C GLN A 130 -15.94 11.31 2.67
N PRO A 131 -17.22 11.64 2.92
CA PRO A 131 -17.87 12.76 2.25
C PRO A 131 -17.21 14.08 2.66
N GLY A 132 -17.07 15.01 1.70
CA GLY A 132 -16.62 16.39 1.88
C GLY A 132 -17.65 17.41 1.40
N ASN A 133 -17.31 18.69 1.44
CA ASN A 133 -18.21 19.77 1.01
C ASN A 133 -18.23 19.93 -0.52
N LEU A 134 -17.13 19.62 -1.20
CA LEU A 134 -16.95 19.78 -2.65
C LEU A 134 -16.93 18.43 -3.40
N GLY A 135 -17.25 17.34 -2.71
CA GLY A 135 -17.20 15.99 -3.26
C GLY A 135 -16.73 14.99 -2.21
N GLN A 136 -16.28 13.82 -2.64
CA GLN A 136 -15.54 12.92 -1.76
C GLN A 136 -14.16 13.49 -1.45
N PHE A 137 -13.66 13.25 -0.25
CA PHE A 137 -12.27 13.56 0.07
C PHE A 137 -11.32 12.74 -0.80
N VAL A 138 -10.22 13.36 -1.23
CA VAL A 138 -9.18 12.73 -2.03
C VAL A 138 -7.94 12.50 -1.18
N ASP A 139 -7.52 11.24 -1.03
CA ASP A 139 -6.26 10.85 -0.41
C ASP A 139 -5.10 11.07 -1.38
N ASP A 140 -4.31 12.09 -1.11
CA ASP A 140 -3.15 12.48 -1.90
C ASP A 140 -1.90 12.07 -1.14
N PHE A 141 -1.33 10.94 -1.57
CA PHE A 141 -0.08 10.41 -1.03
C PHE A 141 1.00 10.34 -2.12
N SER A 142 2.17 10.91 -1.80
CA SER A 142 3.39 10.73 -2.57
C SER A 142 4.64 10.83 -1.70
N VAL A 143 5.67 10.07 -2.05
CA VAL A 143 7.01 10.14 -1.46
C VAL A 143 8.04 10.07 -2.56
N THR A 144 9.09 10.89 -2.48
CA THR A 144 10.22 10.84 -3.41
C THR A 144 11.54 10.75 -2.66
N TYR A 145 12.49 10.04 -3.24
CA TYR A 145 13.81 9.77 -2.68
C TYR A 145 14.91 10.32 -3.60
N THR A 146 15.99 10.82 -3.01
CA THR A 146 17.18 11.22 -3.76
C THR A 146 17.96 9.99 -4.24
N GLY A 147 18.49 10.05 -5.47
CA GLY A 147 19.38 9.02 -6.01
C GLY A 147 18.65 7.82 -6.62
N ALA A 148 19.39 6.74 -6.89
CA ALA A 148 18.89 5.48 -7.47
C ALA A 148 18.38 4.52 -6.38
N THR A 149 17.32 4.93 -5.69
CA THR A 149 16.59 4.14 -4.70
C THR A 149 15.89 2.94 -5.35
N LEU A 150 15.38 3.09 -6.56
CA LEU A 150 14.81 2.02 -7.38
C LEU A 150 15.80 1.65 -8.48
N SER A 151 15.97 0.35 -8.70
CA SER A 151 16.78 -0.17 -9.81
C SER A 151 15.95 -0.47 -11.06
N SER A 152 14.62 -0.42 -10.94
CA SER A 152 13.66 -0.64 -12.02
C SER A 152 12.24 -0.26 -11.58
N LEU A 153 11.32 -0.22 -12.53
CA LEU A 153 9.87 -0.10 -12.29
C LEU A 153 9.18 -1.43 -11.93
N ASP A 154 9.90 -2.52 -11.65
CA ASP A 154 9.30 -3.77 -11.19
C ASP A 154 9.03 -3.72 -9.68
N VAL A 155 7.77 -3.88 -9.27
CA VAL A 155 7.37 -3.91 -7.87
C VAL A 155 8.03 -5.02 -7.06
N LEU A 156 8.37 -6.15 -7.69
CA LEU A 156 9.13 -7.21 -6.99
C LEU A 156 10.59 -6.81 -6.74
N GLY A 157 11.13 -5.88 -7.54
CA GLY A 157 12.40 -5.23 -7.28
C GLY A 157 12.34 -4.12 -6.23
N ALA A 158 11.12 -3.64 -5.91
CA ALA A 158 10.86 -2.59 -4.93
C ALA A 158 10.42 -3.13 -3.55
N LEU A 159 10.57 -4.44 -3.29
CA LEU A 159 10.27 -5.00 -1.98
C LEU A 159 11.23 -4.42 -0.93
N GLY A 160 10.69 -4.02 0.22
CA GLY A 160 11.51 -3.44 1.28
C GLY A 160 10.76 -2.48 2.19
N SER A 161 11.53 -1.69 2.94
CA SER A 161 11.03 -0.62 3.79
C SER A 161 11.64 0.71 3.37
N TYR A 162 10.81 1.74 3.33
CA TYR A 162 11.13 3.08 2.89
C TYR A 162 10.73 4.05 4.00
N ASP A 163 11.70 4.75 4.59
CA ASP A 163 11.50 5.67 5.70
C ASP A 163 12.02 7.08 5.35
N PHE A 164 12.40 7.89 6.34
CA PHE A 164 12.97 9.21 6.08
C PHE A 164 14.37 9.20 5.45
N THR A 165 15.05 8.05 5.42
CA THR A 165 16.41 7.93 4.89
C THR A 165 16.39 8.17 3.38
N GLY A 166 17.03 9.27 2.94
CA GLY A 166 17.08 9.64 1.52
C GLY A 166 15.78 10.25 1.00
N LEU A 167 14.76 10.44 1.85
CA LEU A 167 13.52 11.11 1.48
C LEU A 167 13.81 12.58 1.13
N SER A 168 13.33 13.00 -0.04
CA SER A 168 13.51 14.36 -0.56
C SER A 168 12.25 15.20 -0.37
N VAL A 169 11.09 14.64 -0.72
CA VAL A 169 9.78 15.28 -0.64
C VAL A 169 8.76 14.21 -0.24
N PHE A 170 7.76 14.59 0.55
CA PHE A 170 6.57 13.78 0.75
C PHE A 170 5.33 14.68 0.78
N ASN A 171 4.18 14.07 0.48
CA ASN A 171 2.85 14.60 0.71
C ASN A 171 1.97 13.46 1.24
N TRP A 172 1.17 13.75 2.26
CA TRP A 172 0.08 12.88 2.68
C TRP A 172 -1.05 13.73 3.25
N THR A 173 -2.08 13.97 2.45
CA THR A 173 -3.21 14.82 2.81
C THR A 173 -4.54 14.22 2.37
N LEU A 174 -5.62 14.52 3.10
CA LEU A 174 -6.97 14.38 2.57
C LEU A 174 -7.49 15.74 2.12
N ASN A 175 -7.84 15.83 0.84
CA ASN A 175 -8.21 17.08 0.18
C ASN A 175 -9.73 17.13 -0.08
N ASP A 176 -10.34 18.29 0.17
CA ASP A 176 -11.71 18.64 -0.22
C ASP A 176 -11.63 19.75 -1.27
N GLY A 177 -11.49 19.38 -2.54
CA GLY A 177 -11.16 20.32 -3.61
C GLY A 177 -9.80 21.00 -3.37
N PRO A 178 -9.72 22.34 -3.28
CA PRO A 178 -8.46 23.06 -3.05
C PRO A 178 -8.05 23.12 -1.57
N PHE A 179 -8.86 22.58 -0.66
CA PHE A 179 -8.61 22.63 0.78
C PHE A 179 -7.98 21.33 1.27
N MET A 180 -7.02 21.43 2.18
CA MET A 180 -6.34 20.28 2.81
C MET A 180 -6.66 20.31 4.31
N PRO A 181 -7.85 19.84 4.75
CA PRO A 181 -8.20 19.91 6.18
C PRO A 181 -7.57 18.79 7.01
N LEU A 182 -7.03 17.71 6.43
CA LEU A 182 -6.30 16.69 7.17
C LEU A 182 -4.94 16.43 6.52
N GLY A 183 -3.89 16.43 7.33
CA GLY A 183 -2.53 16.13 6.92
C GLY A 183 -1.90 15.06 7.80
N GLY A 184 -1.12 14.19 7.17
CA GLY A 184 -0.32 13.15 7.83
C GLY A 184 1.17 13.44 7.74
N LEU A 185 1.89 13.16 8.82
CA LEU A 185 3.34 13.01 8.81
C LEU A 185 3.66 11.56 8.44
N PHE A 186 4.18 11.35 7.23
CA PHE A 186 4.72 10.06 6.81
C PHE A 186 5.78 9.56 7.81
N ALA A 187 5.86 8.26 8.05
CA ALA A 187 6.90 7.65 8.88
C ALA A 187 7.64 6.51 8.17
N ASN A 188 6.89 5.58 7.59
CA ASN A 188 7.46 4.42 6.90
C ASN A 188 6.45 3.82 5.91
N MET A 189 6.95 3.27 4.81
CA MET A 189 6.21 2.43 3.88
C MET A 189 6.89 1.07 3.73
N THR A 190 6.14 -0.01 3.79
CA THR A 190 6.61 -1.36 3.48
C THR A 190 5.93 -1.90 2.23
N ILE A 191 6.72 -2.57 1.40
CA ILE A 191 6.25 -3.31 0.21
C ILE A 191 6.72 -4.76 0.39
N GLU A 192 5.77 -5.68 0.51
CA GLU A 192 6.05 -7.08 0.80
C GLU A 192 5.17 -8.03 -0.04
N THR A 193 5.67 -9.24 -0.32
CA THR A 193 4.86 -10.27 -0.96
C THR A 193 4.05 -11.02 0.08
N LEU A 194 2.77 -11.21 -0.20
CA LEU A 194 1.97 -12.19 0.52
C LEU A 194 2.34 -13.56 -0.02
N SER A 195 2.86 -14.43 0.86
CA SER A 195 3.15 -15.81 0.49
C SER A 195 1.88 -16.48 -0.02
N ALA A 196 1.86 -16.93 -1.27
CA ALA A 196 0.75 -17.69 -1.80
C ALA A 196 0.55 -18.95 -0.93
N PRO A 197 -0.70 -19.37 -0.65
CA PRO A 197 -0.94 -20.65 -0.02
C PRO A 197 -0.33 -21.75 -0.90
N VAL A 198 0.61 -22.51 -0.34
CA VAL A 198 1.37 -23.55 -1.04
C VAL A 198 0.40 -24.52 -1.73
N PRO A 199 0.35 -24.56 -3.08
CA PRO A 199 -0.51 -25.49 -3.79
C PRO A 199 -0.03 -26.93 -3.52
N GLY A 200 -0.85 -27.73 -2.86
CA GLY A 200 -0.55 -29.14 -2.60
C GLY A 200 -0.35 -29.53 -1.13
N LEU A 201 -0.47 -28.59 -0.18
CA LEU A 201 -0.75 -28.97 1.21
C LEU A 201 -2.24 -29.39 1.28
N PRO A 202 -2.55 -30.67 1.54
CA PRO A 202 -3.93 -31.11 1.62
C PRO A 202 -4.65 -30.33 2.72
N THR A 203 -5.73 -29.65 2.35
CA THR A 203 -6.64 -28.88 3.22
C THR A 203 -7.33 -29.74 4.30
N ALA A 204 -7.02 -31.03 4.38
CA ALA A 204 -7.58 -31.99 5.31
C ALA A 204 -7.15 -31.78 6.78
N GLY A 205 -6.31 -30.79 7.10
CA GLY A 205 -5.83 -30.52 8.46
C GLY A 205 -6.19 -29.16 9.06
N LEU A 206 -6.93 -28.29 8.37
CA LEU A 206 -7.14 -26.90 8.79
C LEU A 206 -8.42 -26.64 9.61
N LEU A 207 -8.94 -27.67 10.29
CA LEU A 207 -9.90 -27.49 11.40
C LEU A 207 -9.23 -27.21 12.75
N GLY A 208 -7.89 -27.11 12.81
CA GLY A 208 -7.13 -26.96 14.07
C GLY A 208 -6.42 -25.62 14.30
N LEU A 209 -6.43 -24.68 13.34
CA LEU A 209 -5.59 -23.47 13.39
C LEU A 209 -6.34 -22.15 13.57
N GLY A 210 -7.59 -22.20 14.04
CA GLY A 210 -8.34 -21.02 14.50
C GLY A 210 -7.84 -20.38 15.81
N ALA A 211 -6.66 -20.77 16.31
CA ALA A 211 -6.14 -20.34 17.62
C ALA A 211 -4.76 -19.66 17.59
N LEU A 212 -4.10 -19.50 16.43
CA LEU A 212 -2.72 -19.00 16.38
C LEU A 212 -2.49 -17.69 15.60
N VAL A 213 -3.53 -16.89 15.38
CA VAL A 213 -3.39 -15.49 14.90
C VAL A 213 -3.83 -14.47 15.97
N ALA A 214 -4.12 -14.93 17.20
CA ALA A 214 -4.41 -14.06 18.34
C ALA A 214 -3.17 -13.74 19.22
N LEU A 215 -1.95 -14.10 18.78
CA LEU A 215 -0.72 -13.94 19.59
C LEU A 215 0.25 -12.86 19.10
N SER A 216 -0.05 -12.14 18.01
CA SER A 216 0.72 -10.94 17.63
C SER A 216 0.26 -9.69 18.40
N GLY A 217 -0.93 -9.71 18.99
CA GLY A 217 -1.49 -8.60 19.79
C GLY A 217 -0.84 -8.37 21.16
N THR A 218 0.06 -9.26 21.62
CA THR A 218 0.71 -9.13 22.93
C THR A 218 2.09 -8.50 22.89
N ILE A 219 2.69 -8.28 21.71
CA ILE A 219 4.00 -7.60 21.59
C ILE A 219 3.86 -6.08 21.65
N VAL A 220 2.67 -5.52 21.38
CA VAL A 220 2.41 -4.07 21.49
C VAL A 220 2.26 -3.62 22.96
N LEU A 221 2.00 -4.54 23.90
CA LEU A 221 1.81 -4.19 25.32
C LEU A 221 3.10 -4.00 26.13
N ARG A 222 4.30 -4.20 25.55
CA ARG A 222 5.57 -3.87 26.23
C ARG A 222 6.25 -2.58 25.76
N ARG A 223 5.76 -1.89 24.73
CA ARG A 223 6.28 -0.55 24.35
C ARG A 223 5.57 0.61 25.05
N ARG A 224 4.31 0.44 25.51
CA ARG A 224 3.62 1.47 26.32
C ARG A 224 4.20 1.66 27.72
N ALA A 225 4.90 0.67 28.28
CA ALA A 225 5.57 0.81 29.59
C ALA A 225 6.92 1.54 29.50
N LEU A 226 7.57 1.59 28.33
CA LEU A 226 8.87 2.24 28.15
C LEU A 226 8.76 3.70 27.68
N LEU A 227 7.70 4.08 26.95
CA LEU A 227 7.47 5.50 26.62
C LEU A 227 6.95 6.32 27.81
N SER A 228 6.24 5.71 28.77
CA SER A 228 5.78 6.44 29.96
C SER A 228 6.91 6.82 30.93
N ALA A 229 8.08 6.17 30.86
CA ALA A 229 9.23 6.49 31.70
C ALA A 229 10.11 7.61 31.09
N ALA A 230 10.14 7.75 29.76
CA ALA A 230 10.91 8.80 29.09
C ALA A 230 10.28 10.20 29.23
N THR A 231 8.94 10.29 29.23
CA THR A 231 8.23 11.56 29.40
C THR A 231 8.31 12.11 30.83
N ALA A 232 8.46 11.25 31.85
CA ALA A 232 8.60 11.67 33.25
C ALA A 232 10.01 12.21 33.59
N LEU A 233 11.04 11.85 32.83
CA LEU A 233 12.41 12.33 33.05
C LEU A 233 12.72 13.70 32.40
N LEU A 234 11.96 14.10 31.37
CA LEU A 234 12.14 15.38 30.68
C LEU A 234 11.37 16.56 31.32
N GLN A 235 10.41 16.30 32.21
CA GLN A 235 9.70 17.36 32.94
C GLN A 235 10.45 17.87 34.19
N ASN A 236 11.54 17.21 34.62
CA ASN A 236 12.26 17.55 35.85
C ASN A 236 13.61 18.30 35.63
N GLN A 237 13.86 18.82 34.41
CA GLN A 237 15.10 19.55 34.08
C GLN A 237 14.89 21.00 33.60
N ARG A 238 13.81 21.67 34.01
CA ARG A 238 13.71 23.13 33.80
C ARG A 238 14.42 23.88 34.94
N PRO A 239 15.46 24.68 34.66
CA PRO A 239 16.04 25.56 35.67
C PRO A 239 15.05 26.68 36.01
N ILE A 240 15.07 27.08 37.28
CA ILE A 240 14.32 28.20 37.88
C ILE A 240 14.82 29.53 37.29
#